data_AF-A0A6A8AUN3-F1
#
_entry.id   AF-A0A6A8AUN3-F1
#
_cell.length_a   1.000
_cell.length_b   1.000
_cell.length_c   1.000
_cell.angle_alpha   90.00
_cell.angle_beta   90.00
_cell.angle_gamma   90.00
#
_symmetry.space_group_name_H-M   'P 1'
#
loop_
_entity.id
_entity.type
_entity.pdbx_description
1 polymer ?
#
loop_
_entity_poly.entity_id
_entity_poly.type
_entity_poly.pdbx_seq_one_letter_code
_entity_poly.pdbx_strand_id
1 'polypeptide(L)'
;MEPYLELTNPCSRKKEFCRNCSSHFMAIRPLIRNAVVHKKFFRDLGRDRDRVDSVVKMILDCSNLEFHELHKFEKNVAGNLVFRAKRERTHFVYCVNKKKVETLLFLRAINNFTEYKRLLANEQQIVRMATEINT
;
A
#
# COMPACT_ATOMS: atom_id res chain seq x y z
N MET A 1 1.60 -17.47 10.44
CA MET A 1 0.29 -16.80 10.28
C MET A 1 0.55 -15.37 9.87
N GLU A 2 0.38 -15.05 8.59
CA GLU A 2 0.41 -13.67 8.12
C GLU A 2 -0.93 -12.99 8.47
N PRO A 3 -0.93 -11.72 8.90
CA PRO A 3 -2.12 -11.09 9.46
C PRO A 3 -3.14 -10.78 8.36
N TYR A 4 -4.39 -11.13 8.64
CA TYR A 4 -5.54 -10.97 7.77
C TYR A 4 -6.39 -9.79 8.30
N LEU A 5 -6.65 -8.79 7.45
CA LEU A 5 -7.53 -7.65 7.75
C LEU A 5 -8.66 -7.60 6.72
N GLU A 6 -9.91 -7.84 7.15
CA GLU A 6 -11.10 -7.60 6.33
C GLU A 6 -11.41 -6.11 6.25
N LEU A 7 -11.76 -5.64 5.04
CA LEU A 7 -11.94 -4.21 4.77
C LEU A 7 -13.35 -3.88 4.34
N THR A 8 -13.97 -2.92 5.03
CA THR A 8 -15.17 -2.24 4.52
C THR A 8 -14.77 -1.18 3.48
N ASN A 9 -15.60 -1.01 2.44
CA ASN A 9 -15.31 -0.12 1.31
C ASN A 9 -16.26 1.09 1.27
N PRO A 10 -15.87 2.24 1.83
CA PRO A 10 -16.66 3.46 1.77
C PRO A 10 -16.56 4.18 0.40
N CYS A 11 -15.56 3.87 -0.43
CA CYS A 11 -15.25 4.61 -1.65
C CYS A 11 -16.22 4.37 -2.81
N SER A 12 -16.97 3.26 -2.80
CA SER A 12 -17.99 2.97 -3.81
C SER A 12 -19.24 3.85 -3.67
N ARG A 13 -19.48 4.45 -2.49
CA ARG A 13 -20.71 5.19 -2.19
C ARG A 13 -20.55 6.71 -2.20
N LYS A 14 -19.35 7.25 -1.97
CA LYS A 14 -19.12 8.71 -1.90
C LYS A 14 -17.75 9.11 -2.46
N LYS A 15 -17.68 9.41 -3.76
CA LYS A 15 -16.44 9.84 -4.44
C LYS A 15 -15.83 11.13 -3.85
N GLU A 16 -16.65 11.98 -3.24
CA GLU A 16 -16.25 13.29 -2.67
C GLU A 16 -15.32 13.20 -1.44
N PHE A 17 -15.16 12.01 -0.83
CA PHE A 17 -14.33 11.83 0.36
C PHE A 17 -12.87 11.47 0.04
N CYS A 18 -12.56 11.05 -1.19
CA CYS A 18 -11.20 10.70 -1.60
C CYS A 18 -10.41 11.97 -1.94
N ARG A 19 -9.82 12.63 -0.95
CA ARG A 19 -9.14 13.92 -1.16
C ARG A 19 -7.77 13.82 -1.83
N ASN A 20 -7.01 12.76 -1.55
CA ASN A 20 -5.62 12.64 -2.00
C ASN A 20 -5.33 11.41 -2.87
N CYS A 21 -6.35 10.67 -3.31
CA CYS A 21 -6.20 9.39 -4.02
C CYS A 21 -5.87 9.58 -5.52
N SER A 22 -5.00 8.74 -6.09
CA SER A 22 -4.86 8.69 -7.56
C SER A 22 -6.07 8.04 -8.24
N SER A 23 -6.33 8.45 -9.49
CA SER A 23 -7.37 7.85 -10.34
C SER A 23 -7.20 6.34 -10.51
N HIS A 24 -5.94 5.88 -10.60
CA HIS A 24 -5.59 4.46 -10.66
C HIS A 24 -6.05 3.70 -9.43
N PHE A 25 -5.88 4.27 -8.23
CA PHE A 25 -6.31 3.63 -7.00
C PHE A 25 -7.82 3.62 -6.87
N MET A 26 -8.50 4.72 -7.24
CA MET A 26 -9.96 4.78 -7.23
C MET A 26 -10.61 3.72 -8.12
N ALA A 27 -10.01 3.40 -9.27
CA ALA A 27 -10.51 2.38 -10.18
C ALA A 27 -10.46 0.96 -9.55
N ILE A 28 -9.44 0.67 -8.73
CA ILE A 28 -9.24 -0.67 -8.16
C ILE A 28 -9.76 -0.81 -6.73
N ARG A 29 -9.89 0.28 -5.97
CA ARG A 29 -10.30 0.27 -4.56
C ARG A 29 -11.60 -0.51 -4.30
N PRO A 30 -12.61 -0.48 -5.19
CA PRO A 30 -13.82 -1.28 -5.01
C PRO A 30 -13.62 -2.80 -5.02
N LEU A 31 -12.54 -3.26 -5.64
CA LEU A 31 -12.20 -4.68 -5.80
C LEU A 31 -11.37 -5.21 -4.63
N ILE A 32 -10.67 -4.33 -3.90
CA ILE A 32 -9.85 -4.71 -2.75
C ILE A 32 -10.73 -5.18 -1.59
N ARG A 33 -10.44 -6.36 -1.05
CA ARG A 33 -11.15 -7.02 0.05
C ARG A 33 -10.27 -7.21 1.28
N ASN A 34 -8.96 -7.36 1.08
CA ASN A 34 -8.02 -7.62 2.15
C ASN A 34 -6.67 -6.93 1.92
N ALA A 35 -5.87 -6.89 2.97
CA ALA A 35 -4.51 -6.38 2.97
C ALA A 35 -3.56 -7.38 3.63
N VAL A 36 -2.37 -7.51 3.06
CA VAL A 36 -1.30 -8.37 3.60
C VAL A 36 -0.01 -7.55 3.69
N VAL A 37 0.79 -7.81 4.72
CA VAL A 37 2.03 -7.08 5.00
C VAL A 37 3.24 -7.98 4.81
N HIS A 38 4.19 -7.52 4.00
CA HIS A 38 5.47 -8.19 3.84
C HIS A 38 6.31 -8.09 5.12
N LYS A 39 7.11 -9.11 5.42
CA LYS A 39 8.04 -9.14 6.57
C LYS A 39 8.97 -7.92 6.68
N LYS A 40 9.33 -7.30 5.55
CA LYS A 40 10.13 -6.06 5.57
C LYS A 40 9.32 -4.85 6.02
N PHE A 41 8.07 -4.71 5.57
CA PHE A 41 7.16 -3.67 6.07
C PHE A 41 6.99 -3.77 7.59
N PHE A 42 6.74 -4.98 8.09
CA PHE A 42 6.63 -5.23 9.53
C PHE A 42 7.91 -4.84 10.29
N ARG A 43 9.08 -5.18 9.74
CA ARG A 43 10.37 -4.80 10.32
C ARG A 43 10.63 -3.29 10.28
N ASP A 44 10.29 -2.65 9.17
CA ASP A 44 10.46 -1.20 8.98
C ASP A 44 9.66 -0.41 10.03
N LEU A 45 8.53 -0.95 10.51
CA LEU A 45 7.71 -0.38 11.58
C LEU A 45 8.10 -0.85 13.00
N GLY A 46 9.28 -1.45 13.16
CA GLY A 46 9.79 -1.84 14.48
C GLY A 46 9.24 -3.16 15.01
N ARG A 47 8.61 -3.98 14.16
CA ARG A 47 7.97 -5.27 14.55
C ARG A 47 6.83 -5.11 15.57
N ASP A 48 6.20 -3.95 15.56
CA ASP A 48 5.04 -3.63 16.39
C ASP A 48 3.76 -3.88 15.57
N ARG A 49 2.96 -4.85 16.02
CA ARG A 49 1.73 -5.26 15.34
C ARG A 49 0.66 -4.17 15.38
N ASP A 50 0.49 -3.50 16.52
CA ASP A 50 -0.53 -2.46 16.68
C ASP A 50 -0.20 -1.26 15.79
N ARG A 51 1.08 -0.91 15.70
CA ARG A 51 1.55 0.13 14.78
C ARG A 51 1.32 -0.24 13.32
N VAL A 52 1.56 -1.49 12.94
CA VAL A 52 1.34 -1.97 11.57
C VAL A 52 -0.14 -1.92 11.21
N ASP A 53 -1.00 -2.45 12.08
CA ASP A 53 -2.45 -2.47 11.86
C ASP A 53 -3.03 -1.05 11.80
N SER A 54 -2.54 -0.16 12.66
CA SER A 54 -2.91 1.26 12.64
C SER A 54 -2.53 1.93 11.31
N VAL A 55 -1.28 1.78 10.86
CA VAL A 55 -0.81 2.35 9.58
C VAL A 55 -1.59 1.79 8.39
N VAL A 56 -1.85 0.48 8.37
CA VAL A 56 -2.62 -0.18 7.30
C VAL A 56 -4.05 0.38 7.25
N LYS A 57 -4.73 0.46 8.40
CA LYS A 57 -6.09 1.05 8.50
C LYS A 57 -6.11 2.50 8.03
N MET A 58 -5.15 3.30 8.47
CA MET A 58 -5.02 4.70 8.06
C MET A 58 -4.82 4.85 6.55
N ILE A 59 -4.00 4.01 5.93
CA ILE A 59 -3.79 4.06 4.47
C ILE A 59 -5.06 3.67 3.73
N LEU A 60 -5.84 2.72 4.25
CA LEU A 60 -7.06 2.24 3.58
C LEU A 60 -8.27 3.14 3.79
N ASP A 61 -8.20 4.04 4.77
CA ASP A 61 -9.12 5.15 4.96
C ASP A 61 -8.78 6.30 4.00
N CYS A 62 -9.47 6.33 2.87
CA CYS A 62 -9.27 7.34 1.84
C CYS A 62 -9.69 8.77 2.26
N SER A 63 -10.31 8.93 3.44
CA SER A 63 -10.63 10.23 4.04
C SER A 63 -9.55 10.75 4.99
N ASN A 64 -8.50 9.97 5.23
CA ASN A 64 -7.45 10.31 6.18
C ASN A 64 -6.62 11.52 5.70
N LEU A 65 -6.56 12.56 6.55
CA LEU A 65 -5.88 13.82 6.27
C LEU A 65 -4.41 13.85 6.71
N GLU A 66 -3.92 12.82 7.38
CA GLU A 66 -2.55 12.78 7.90
C GLU A 66 -1.50 12.48 6.81
N PHE A 67 -1.95 12.06 5.62
CA PHE A 67 -1.08 11.83 4.48
C PHE A 67 -0.99 13.06 3.58
N HIS A 68 0.25 13.51 3.35
CA HIS A 68 0.55 14.54 2.35
C HIS A 68 0.23 14.05 0.94
N GLU A 69 0.44 12.75 0.69
CA GLU A 69 0.07 12.06 -0.54
C GLU A 69 -0.48 10.69 -0.16
N LEU A 70 -1.65 10.32 -0.67
CA LEU A 70 -2.29 9.03 -0.37
C LEU A 70 -2.57 8.28 -1.67
N HIS A 71 -2.14 7.03 -1.79
CA HIS A 71 -2.33 6.24 -3.02
C HIS A 71 -1.81 6.91 -4.30
N LYS A 72 -0.69 7.64 -4.22
CA LYS A 72 0.00 8.12 -5.42
C LYS A 72 0.40 6.92 -6.27
N PHE A 73 0.00 6.91 -7.53
CA PHE A 73 0.47 5.90 -8.47
C PHE A 73 1.92 6.18 -8.83
N GLU A 74 2.78 5.17 -8.66
CA GLU A 74 4.20 5.26 -8.99
C GLU A 74 4.47 4.66 -10.36
N LYS A 75 4.10 3.39 -10.57
CA LYS A 75 4.26 2.67 -11.83
C LYS A 75 3.60 1.28 -11.83
N ASN A 76 3.57 0.65 -13.00
CA ASN A 76 3.20 -0.75 -13.17
C ASN A 76 4.48 -1.61 -13.28
N VAL A 77 4.65 -2.60 -12.41
CA VAL A 77 5.79 -3.52 -12.41
C VAL A 77 5.31 -4.96 -12.54
N ALA A 78 5.54 -5.57 -13.71
CA ALA A 78 5.11 -6.95 -14.00
C ALA A 78 3.63 -7.23 -13.65
N GLY A 79 2.74 -6.27 -13.91
CA GLY A 79 1.31 -6.39 -13.61
C GLY A 79 0.92 -5.97 -12.18
N ASN A 80 1.87 -5.58 -11.34
CA ASN A 80 1.60 -4.99 -10.02
C ASN A 80 1.52 -3.46 -10.14
N LEU A 81 0.37 -2.90 -9.82
CA LEU A 81 0.19 -1.46 -9.70
C LEU A 81 0.83 -1.02 -8.38
N VAL A 82 1.93 -0.27 -8.45
CA VAL A 82 2.67 0.21 -7.28
C VAL A 82 2.16 1.59 -6.90
N PHE A 83 1.89 1.75 -5.61
CA PHE A 83 1.39 2.97 -5.01
C PHE A 83 2.25 3.39 -3.83
N ARG A 84 2.13 4.68 -3.49
CA ARG A 84 2.77 5.29 -2.33
C ARG A 84 1.76 6.07 -1.50
N ALA A 85 1.86 5.91 -0.18
CA ALA A 85 1.37 6.90 0.78
C ALA A 85 2.57 7.59 1.44
N LYS A 86 2.48 8.90 1.72
CA LYS A 86 3.52 9.70 2.36
C LYS A 86 2.96 10.42 3.58
N ARG A 87 3.48 10.09 4.77
CA ARG A 87 3.20 10.79 6.03
C ARG A 87 4.54 11.20 6.63
N GLU A 88 4.68 12.49 6.93
CA GLU A 88 5.95 13.08 7.37
C GLU A 88 7.11 12.70 6.41
N ARG A 89 8.15 12.05 6.94
CA ARG A 89 9.32 11.55 6.20
C ARG A 89 9.16 10.11 5.72
N THR A 90 8.06 9.44 6.07
CA THR A 90 7.84 8.02 5.78
C THR A 90 7.13 7.82 4.45
N HIS A 91 7.71 6.98 3.60
CA HIS A 91 7.17 6.51 2.34
C HIS A 91 6.66 5.07 2.51
N PHE A 92 5.35 4.88 2.51
CA PHE A 92 4.72 3.57 2.55
C PHE A 92 4.49 3.09 1.13
N VAL A 93 5.15 2.00 0.75
CA VAL A 93 5.08 1.43 -0.60
C VAL A 93 4.28 0.15 -0.55
N TYR A 94 3.25 0.07 -1.37
CA TYR A 94 2.37 -1.08 -1.50
C TYR A 94 1.95 -1.26 -2.94
N CYS A 95 1.44 -2.45 -3.27
CA CYS A 95 0.96 -2.72 -4.62
C CYS A 95 -0.30 -3.57 -4.63
N VAL A 96 -0.94 -3.62 -5.80
CA VAL A 96 -2.06 -4.51 -6.09
C VAL A 96 -1.78 -5.22 -7.39
N ASN A 97 -1.96 -6.54 -7.43
CA ASN A 97 -1.79 -7.32 -8.66
C ASN A 97 -3.04 -7.14 -9.55
N LYS A 98 -2.86 -6.71 -10.80
CA LYS A 98 -3.97 -6.51 -11.76
C LYS A 98 -4.78 -7.78 -12.04
N LYS A 99 -4.18 -8.97 -11.90
CA LYS A 99 -4.86 -10.26 -12.10
C LYS A 99 -5.62 -10.73 -10.85
N LYS A 100 -5.22 -10.24 -9.67
CA LYS A 100 -5.75 -10.62 -8.35
C LYS A 100 -5.92 -9.34 -7.52
N VAL A 101 -6.88 -8.51 -7.93
CA VAL A 101 -7.05 -7.13 -7.43
C VAL A 101 -7.65 -7.08 -6.01
N GLU A 102 -7.94 -8.24 -5.42
CA GLU A 102 -8.62 -8.37 -4.13
C GLU A 102 -7.69 -8.10 -2.93
N THR A 103 -6.38 -8.14 -3.14
CA THR A 103 -5.38 -8.03 -2.08
C THR A 103 -4.45 -6.85 -2.30
N LEU A 104 -4.32 -6.02 -1.27
CA LEU A 104 -3.30 -4.97 -1.21
C LEU A 104 -2.07 -5.47 -0.45
N LEU A 105 -0.92 -5.40 -1.10
CA LEU A 105 0.35 -5.93 -0.61
C LEU A 105 1.24 -4.81 -0.10
N PHE A 106 1.41 -4.68 1.21
CA PHE A 106 2.29 -3.70 1.82
C PHE A 106 3.74 -4.19 1.80
N LEU A 107 4.62 -3.50 1.07
CA LEU A 107 5.96 -3.98 0.77
C LEU A 107 7.01 -3.43 1.74
N ARG A 108 7.04 -2.10 1.93
CA ARG A 108 8.05 -1.36 2.72
C ARG A 108 7.48 -0.09 3.36
N ALA A 109 8.06 0.33 4.48
CA ALA A 109 7.90 1.67 5.06
C ALA A 109 9.29 2.31 5.16
N ILE A 110 9.53 3.41 4.44
CA ILE A 110 10.89 3.92 4.23
C ILE A 110 10.98 5.38 4.66
N ASN A 111 11.82 5.69 5.64
CA ASN A 111 12.02 7.06 6.14
C ASN A 111 13.04 7.87 5.32
N ASN A 112 13.77 7.20 4.42
CA ASN A 112 14.81 7.81 3.59
C ASN A 112 14.37 7.87 2.12
N PHE A 113 14.33 9.08 1.55
CA PHE A 113 13.91 9.29 0.17
C PHE A 113 14.80 8.59 -0.86
N THR A 114 16.12 8.53 -0.63
CA THR A 114 17.07 7.86 -1.52
C THR A 114 16.83 6.35 -1.53
N GLU A 115 16.56 5.74 -0.38
CA GLU A 115 16.20 4.31 -0.31
C GLU A 115 14.87 4.02 -1.01
N TYR A 116 13.89 4.90 -0.85
CA TYR A 116 12.61 4.80 -1.56
C TYR A 116 12.84 4.87 -3.09
N LYS A 117 13.65 5.81 -3.57
CA LYS A 117 14.01 5.89 -5.00
C LYS A 117 14.74 4.64 -5.49
N ARG A 118 15.66 4.10 -4.69
CA ARG A 118 16.37 2.85 -5.02
C ARG A 118 15.41 1.67 -5.10
N LEU A 119 14.45 1.56 -4.18
CA LEU A 119 13.41 0.54 -4.24
C LEU A 119 12.59 0.68 -5.54
N LEU A 120 12.16 1.89 -5.89
CA LEU A 120 11.41 2.11 -7.12
C LEU A 120 12.24 1.76 -8.36
N ALA A 121 13.54 2.05 -8.40
CA ALA A 121 14.39 1.67 -9.51
C ALA A 121 14.60 0.13 -9.62
N ASN A 122 14.46 -0.61 -8.51
CA ASN A 122 14.68 -2.05 -8.46
C ASN A 122 13.36 -2.84 -8.62
N GLU A 123 12.91 -2.96 -9.87
CA GLU A 123 11.67 -3.69 -10.21
C GLU A 123 11.70 -5.16 -9.80
N GLN A 124 12.84 -5.83 -9.98
CA GLN A 124 13.00 -7.22 -9.58
C GLN A 124 12.75 -7.43 -8.09
N GLN A 125 13.19 -6.48 -7.24
CA GLN A 125 12.93 -6.54 -5.81
C GLN A 125 11.43 -6.39 -5.49
N ILE A 126 10.73 -5.50 -6.19
CA ILE A 126 9.28 -5.32 -6.02
C ILE A 126 8.54 -6.60 -6.39
N VAL A 127 8.88 -7.20 -7.55
CA VAL A 127 8.29 -8.48 -7.99
C VAL A 127 8.55 -9.57 -6.97
N ARG A 128 9.81 -9.71 -6.52
CA ARG A 128 10.17 -10.71 -5.52
C ARG A 128 9.36 -10.58 -4.24
N MET A 129 9.24 -9.36 -3.68
CA MET A 129 8.46 -9.15 -2.46
C MET A 129 6.97 -9.44 -2.69
N ALA A 130 6.40 -9.04 -3.82
CA ALA A 130 5.00 -9.33 -4.14
C ALA A 130 4.76 -10.84 -4.27
N THR A 131 5.69 -11.59 -4.87
CA THR A 131 5.60 -13.06 -4.95
C THR A 131 5.73 -13.72 -3.59
N GLU A 132 6.69 -13.29 -2.76
CA GLU A 132 6.93 -13.85 -1.41
C GLU A 132 5.70 -13.76 -0.48
N ILE A 133 4.78 -12.80 -0.70
CA ILE A 133 3.54 -12.65 0.09
C ILE A 133 2.42 -13.58 -0.42
N ASN A 134 2.50 -14.01 -1.70
CA ASN A 134 1.47 -14.85 -2.32
C ASN A 134 1.74 -16.36 -2.19
N THR A 135 2.87 -16.74 -1.59
CA THR A 135 3.30 -18.12 -1.30
C THR A 135 3.21 -18.39 0.19
#